data_AF-A0A7C8MN77-F1
#
_entry.id   AF-A0A7C8MN77-F1
#
_cell.length_a   1.000
_cell.length_b   1.000
_cell.length_c   1.000
_cell.angle_alpha   90.00
_cell.angle_beta   90.00
_cell.angle_gamma   90.00
#
_symmetry.space_group_name_H-M   'P 1'
#
loop_
_entity.id
_entity.type
_entity.pdbx_description
1 polymer ?
#
loop_
_entity_poly.entity_id
_entity_poly.type
_entity_poly.pdbx_seq_one_letter_code
_entity_poly.pdbx_strand_id
1 'polypeptide(L)'
;MTVNETVTDPELATVLAASRDTRLQALSLVDQIAAAGPIDAASTEAQLETSKQQKLLITNLAQLRGLHRAANFAARQTKAQTSEARQEVDRLHLQLQNLYYEQRHLQGEIAACESFESVPAASVPMPDQDVKEQAQTQVEDIPVVPASVAPSTSAPVNQGHGEEYEDIDNTMAVEYSPITAYLDNIRGSYDYPVIELAQELIEIQNSHSYQQLPLIPAEEFLALKPEYATDDENTLMVARIEHERSEREALEQKRMELLKRKQKLIADNKRRKDDLSNLDKELEKFIDVSTYIIGFYIALLTWWDSPQNRSRSYLTKTFDIQ
;
A
#
# COMPACT_ATOMS: atom_id res chain seq x y z
N MET A 1 -7.11 64.56 -11.29
CA MET A 1 -5.92 64.06 -10.57
C MET A 1 -4.68 64.69 -11.17
N THR A 2 -3.96 65.48 -10.40
CA THR A 2 -2.72 66.14 -10.83
C THR A 2 -1.64 65.07 -10.97
N VAL A 3 -1.02 64.96 -12.14
CA VAL A 3 0.05 64.00 -12.49
C VAL A 3 1.23 64.01 -11.49
N ASN A 4 1.32 65.03 -10.64
CA ASN A 4 2.37 65.19 -9.63
C ASN A 4 2.19 64.29 -8.39
N GLU A 5 0.99 63.79 -8.09
CA GLU A 5 0.78 62.93 -6.91
C GLU A 5 1.09 61.45 -7.19
N THR A 6 1.19 61.05 -8.46
CA THR A 6 1.36 59.65 -8.86
C THR A 6 2.82 59.25 -9.13
N VAL A 7 3.77 60.19 -9.03
CA VAL A 7 5.18 59.94 -9.34
C VAL A 7 5.99 59.86 -8.04
N THR A 8 6.33 58.63 -7.66
CA THR A 8 7.15 58.34 -6.46
C THR A 8 8.65 58.42 -6.72
N ASP A 9 9.07 58.26 -7.99
CA ASP A 9 10.48 58.27 -8.38
C ASP A 9 11.09 59.68 -8.27
N PRO A 10 12.18 59.86 -7.48
CA PRO A 10 12.81 61.16 -7.28
C PRO A 10 13.42 61.74 -8.56
N GLU A 11 13.98 60.93 -9.46
CA GLU A 11 14.52 61.42 -10.73
C GLU A 11 13.40 61.94 -11.62
N LEU A 12 12.30 61.20 -11.72
CA LEU A 12 11.14 61.60 -12.53
C LEU A 12 10.43 62.84 -11.94
N ALA A 13 10.39 62.96 -10.62
CA ALA A 13 9.87 64.15 -9.93
C ALA A 13 10.70 65.41 -10.27
N THR A 14 12.04 65.29 -10.31
CA THR A 14 12.91 66.42 -10.70
C THR A 14 12.73 66.83 -12.16
N VAL A 15 12.54 65.86 -13.07
CA VAL A 15 12.23 66.11 -14.49
C VAL A 15 10.90 66.85 -14.63
N LEU A 16 9.87 66.43 -13.89
CA LEU A 16 8.54 67.06 -13.90
C LEU A 16 8.59 68.49 -13.35
N ALA A 17 9.30 68.72 -12.25
CA ALA A 17 9.50 70.05 -11.68
C ALA A 17 10.23 70.98 -12.68
N ALA A 18 11.38 70.53 -13.21
CA ALA A 18 12.16 71.28 -14.19
C ALA A 18 11.36 71.58 -15.48
N SER A 19 10.53 70.62 -15.92
CA SER A 19 9.62 70.80 -17.06
C SER A 19 8.57 71.88 -16.79
N ARG A 20 7.96 71.83 -15.60
CA ARG A 20 6.96 72.82 -15.18
C ARG A 20 7.56 74.22 -15.10
N ASP A 21 8.73 74.36 -14.48
CA ASP A 21 9.39 75.66 -14.29
C ASP A 21 9.83 76.25 -15.64
N THR A 22 10.43 75.42 -16.50
CA THR A 22 10.81 75.82 -17.87
C THR A 22 9.60 76.27 -18.68
N ARG A 23 8.46 75.59 -18.53
CA ARG A 23 7.20 75.97 -19.19
C ARG A 23 6.65 77.30 -18.67
N LEU A 24 6.64 77.52 -17.35
CA LEU A 24 6.19 78.77 -16.76
C LEU A 24 7.06 79.95 -17.22
N GLN A 25 8.39 79.75 -17.28
CA GLN A 25 9.31 80.75 -17.77
C GLN A 25 9.10 81.06 -19.27
N ALA A 26 8.84 80.03 -20.08
CA ALA A 26 8.53 80.22 -21.50
C ALA A 26 7.24 81.01 -21.72
N LEU A 27 6.19 80.70 -20.96
CA LEU A 27 4.91 81.42 -21.03
C LEU A 27 5.08 82.88 -20.59
N SER A 28 5.79 83.14 -19.49
CA SER A 28 6.07 84.50 -19.03
C SER A 28 6.86 85.31 -20.06
N LEU A 29 7.82 84.71 -20.76
CA LEU A 29 8.56 85.37 -21.83
C LEU A 29 7.66 85.70 -23.02
N VAL A 30 6.74 84.81 -23.39
CA VAL A 30 5.75 85.06 -24.45
C VAL A 30 4.82 86.22 -24.09
N ASP A 31 4.35 86.27 -22.84
CA ASP A 31 3.50 87.37 -22.34
C ASP A 31 4.25 88.71 -22.35
N GLN A 32 5.52 88.72 -21.95
CA GLN A 32 6.37 89.92 -21.99
C GLN A 32 6.62 90.42 -23.42
N ILE A 33 6.84 89.51 -24.36
CA ILE A 33 7.01 89.85 -25.79
C ILE A 33 5.70 90.38 -26.37
N ALA A 34 4.56 89.78 -26.02
CA ALA A 34 3.25 90.25 -26.47
C ALA A 34 2.90 91.65 -25.91
N ALA A 35 3.29 91.95 -24.68
CA ALA A 35 3.06 93.25 -24.04
C ALA A 35 3.99 94.37 -24.58
N ALA A 36 5.19 94.04 -25.04
CA ALA A 36 6.18 95.00 -25.54
C ALA A 36 5.88 95.53 -26.97
N GLY A 37 4.99 94.89 -27.73
CA GLY A 37 4.66 95.28 -29.10
C GLY A 37 5.75 94.96 -30.13
N PRO A 38 5.64 95.45 -31.38
CA PRO A 38 6.62 95.20 -32.44
C PRO A 38 8.04 95.62 -32.03
N ILE A 39 9.04 94.83 -32.46
CA ILE A 39 10.45 94.93 -32.03
C ILE A 39 11.00 96.36 -32.15
N ASP A 40 10.57 97.14 -33.14
CA ASP A 40 11.07 98.49 -33.42
C ASP A 40 10.49 99.60 -32.52
N ALA A 41 9.42 99.31 -31.75
CA ALA A 41 8.77 100.26 -30.84
C ALA A 41 9.15 100.04 -29.36
N ALA A 42 9.83 98.94 -29.04
CA ALA A 42 10.23 98.59 -27.68
C ALA A 42 11.49 99.34 -27.23
N SER A 43 11.53 99.76 -25.96
CA SER A 43 12.73 100.35 -25.35
C SER A 43 13.95 99.42 -25.49
N THR A 44 15.12 99.99 -25.78
CA THR A 44 16.40 99.24 -25.89
C THR A 44 16.71 98.41 -24.64
N GLU A 45 16.25 98.87 -23.47
CA GLU A 45 16.37 98.16 -22.20
C GLU A 45 15.44 96.94 -22.12
N ALA A 46 14.22 97.03 -22.68
CA ALA A 46 13.27 95.91 -22.75
C ALA A 46 13.73 94.82 -23.72
N GLN A 47 14.39 95.19 -24.83
CA GLN A 47 15.02 94.25 -25.76
C GLN A 47 16.19 93.49 -25.11
N LEU A 48 17.00 94.17 -24.30
CA LEU A 48 18.11 93.56 -23.58
C LEU A 48 17.62 92.53 -22.55
N GLU A 49 16.59 92.86 -21.78
CA GLU A 49 16.00 91.94 -20.79
C GLU A 49 15.34 90.72 -21.45
N THR A 50 14.64 90.92 -22.57
CA THR A 50 14.09 89.81 -23.37
C THR A 50 15.21 88.86 -23.83
N SER A 51 16.34 89.39 -24.34
CA SER A 51 17.49 88.58 -24.76
C SER A 51 18.12 87.79 -23.62
N LYS A 52 18.23 88.38 -22.41
CA LYS A 52 18.73 87.70 -21.21
C LYS A 52 17.83 86.54 -20.81
N GLN A 53 16.52 86.76 -20.73
CA GLN A 53 15.55 85.71 -20.40
C GLN A 53 15.52 84.60 -21.45
N GLN A 54 15.68 84.94 -22.73
CA GLN A 54 15.76 83.97 -23.82
C GLN A 54 16.99 83.04 -23.71
N LYS A 55 18.16 83.58 -23.34
CA LYS A 55 19.37 82.80 -23.07
C LYS A 55 19.22 81.88 -21.85
N LEU A 56 18.56 82.37 -20.79
CA LEU A 56 18.28 81.56 -19.60
C LEU A 56 17.31 80.40 -19.93
N LEU A 57 16.27 80.67 -20.71
CA LEU A 57 15.32 79.63 -21.16
C LEU A 57 16.00 78.55 -22.00
N ILE A 58 16.89 78.92 -22.93
CA ILE A 58 17.66 77.97 -23.74
C ILE A 58 18.51 77.06 -22.84
N THR A 59 19.10 77.61 -21.78
CA THR A 59 19.90 76.85 -20.81
C THR A 59 19.02 75.84 -20.04
N ASN A 60 17.88 76.29 -19.53
CA ASN A 60 16.92 75.42 -18.82
C ASN A 60 16.35 74.32 -19.73
N LEU A 61 16.08 74.61 -21.00
CA LEU A 61 15.68 73.61 -21.99
C LEU A 61 16.77 72.57 -22.27
N ALA A 62 18.05 72.96 -22.24
CA ALA A 62 19.15 72.02 -22.37
C ALA A 62 19.25 71.10 -21.14
N GLN A 63 19.09 71.65 -19.93
CA GLN A 63 19.06 70.88 -18.69
C GLN A 63 17.88 69.89 -18.68
N LEU A 64 16.68 70.33 -19.05
CA LEU A 64 15.50 69.47 -19.13
C LEU A 64 15.69 68.30 -20.10
N ARG A 65 16.30 68.54 -21.27
CA ARG A 65 16.66 67.47 -22.22
C ARG A 65 17.67 66.49 -21.64
N GLY A 66 18.63 66.98 -20.85
CA GLY A 66 19.58 66.15 -20.11
C GLY A 66 18.90 65.23 -19.11
N LEU A 67 18.08 65.82 -18.22
CA LEU A 67 17.32 65.09 -17.19
C LEU A 67 16.37 64.06 -17.81
N HIS A 68 15.66 64.41 -18.88
CA HIS A 68 14.79 63.48 -19.59
C HIS A 68 15.55 62.28 -20.19
N ARG A 69 16.75 62.51 -20.74
CA ARG A 69 17.59 61.41 -21.25
C ARG A 69 18.08 60.50 -20.13
N ALA A 70 18.48 61.09 -18.99
CA ALA A 70 18.89 60.34 -17.81
C ALA A 70 17.77 59.43 -17.30
N ALA A 71 16.56 59.96 -17.10
CA ALA A 71 15.40 59.18 -16.65
C ALA A 71 15.04 58.04 -17.62
N ASN A 72 15.09 58.28 -18.93
CA ASN A 72 14.88 57.22 -19.93
C ASN A 72 15.97 56.14 -19.89
N PHE A 73 17.22 56.52 -19.62
CA PHE A 73 18.32 55.58 -19.50
C PHE A 73 18.17 54.72 -18.23
N ALA A 74 17.87 55.35 -17.09
CA ALA A 74 17.59 54.66 -15.82
C ALA A 74 16.45 53.64 -15.98
N ALA A 75 15.33 54.03 -16.60
CA ALA A 75 14.20 53.13 -16.85
C ALA A 75 14.59 51.90 -17.71
N ARG A 76 15.43 52.09 -18.73
CA ARG A 76 15.93 50.98 -19.56
C ARG A 76 16.88 50.08 -18.78
N GLN A 77 17.73 50.66 -17.94
CA GLN A 77 18.66 49.92 -17.09
C GLN A 77 17.90 49.06 -16.08
N THR A 78 16.90 49.62 -15.38
CA THR A 78 16.05 48.87 -14.45
C THR A 78 15.35 47.73 -15.17
N LYS A 79 14.79 47.96 -16.37
CA LYS A 79 14.15 46.90 -17.17
C LYS A 79 15.14 45.77 -17.51
N ALA A 80 16.38 46.10 -17.86
CA ALA A 80 17.41 45.11 -18.16
C ALA A 80 17.76 44.30 -16.91
N GLN A 81 17.99 44.95 -15.77
CA GLN A 81 18.29 44.30 -14.50
C GLN A 81 17.15 43.40 -14.01
N THR A 82 15.90 43.85 -14.11
CA THR A 82 14.74 43.03 -13.75
C THR A 82 14.58 41.83 -14.69
N SER A 83 14.87 42.00 -15.98
CA SER A 83 14.84 40.88 -16.94
C SER A 83 15.92 39.85 -16.65
N GLU A 84 17.13 40.29 -16.29
CA GLU A 84 18.25 39.40 -15.93
C GLU A 84 17.94 38.63 -14.64
N ALA A 85 17.48 39.32 -13.60
CA ALA A 85 17.06 38.70 -12.35
C ALA A 85 15.93 37.68 -12.57
N ARG A 86 14.96 37.99 -13.43
CA ARG A 86 13.89 37.06 -13.81
C ARG A 86 14.43 35.81 -14.49
N GLN A 87 15.34 35.97 -15.47
CA GLN A 87 15.96 34.83 -16.15
C GLN A 87 16.72 33.92 -15.18
N GLU A 88 17.40 34.52 -14.19
CA GLU A 88 18.09 33.75 -13.15
C GLU A 88 17.12 32.98 -12.24
N VAL A 89 16.00 33.60 -11.86
CA VAL A 89 14.93 32.90 -11.11
C VAL A 89 14.38 31.73 -11.91
N ASP A 90 14.09 31.93 -13.20
CA ASP A 90 13.57 30.87 -14.08
C ASP A 90 14.58 29.72 -14.21
N ARG A 91 15.87 30.04 -14.34
CA ARG A 91 16.97 29.05 -14.38
C ARG A 91 17.03 28.22 -13.11
N LEU A 92 16.99 28.87 -11.94
CA LEU A 92 17.02 28.18 -10.64
C LEU A 92 15.76 27.35 -10.41
N HIS A 93 14.60 27.84 -10.84
CA HIS A 93 13.34 27.09 -10.73
C HIS A 93 13.40 25.78 -11.53
N LEU A 94 13.95 25.81 -12.75
CA LEU A 94 14.15 24.61 -13.56
C LEU A 94 15.12 23.62 -12.88
N GLN A 95 16.23 24.12 -12.31
CA GLN A 95 17.16 23.27 -11.57
C GLN A 95 16.50 22.60 -10.37
N LEU A 96 15.67 23.34 -9.63
CA LEU A 96 14.92 22.80 -8.51
C LEU A 96 13.90 21.73 -8.94
N GLN A 97 13.19 21.95 -10.05
CA GLN A 97 12.27 20.95 -10.60
C GLN A 97 13.00 19.64 -10.97
N ASN A 98 14.19 19.73 -11.55
CA ASN A 98 15.00 18.55 -11.87
C ASN A 98 15.36 17.76 -10.60
N LEU A 99 15.75 18.43 -9.52
CA LEU A 99 16.06 17.78 -8.24
C LEU A 99 14.82 17.12 -7.62
N TYR A 100 13.65 17.76 -7.68
CA TYR A 100 12.41 17.13 -7.21
C TYR A 100 12.04 15.89 -8.00
N TYR A 101 12.26 15.91 -9.32
CA TYR A 101 12.07 14.73 -10.16
C TYR A 101 13.01 13.59 -9.74
N GLU A 102 14.30 13.89 -9.59
CA GLU A 102 15.31 12.93 -9.14
C GLU A 102 14.96 12.33 -7.77
N GLN A 103 14.58 13.17 -6.80
CA GLN A 103 14.14 12.73 -5.47
C GLN A 103 12.96 11.77 -5.58
N ARG A 104 11.91 12.12 -6.34
CA ARG A 104 10.71 11.28 -6.48
C ARG A 104 11.04 9.96 -7.17
N HIS A 105 11.93 9.98 -8.16
CA HIS A 105 12.39 8.79 -8.85
C HIS A 105 13.14 7.86 -7.90
N LEU A 106 14.14 8.37 -7.17
CA LEU A 106 14.92 7.59 -6.20
C LEU A 106 14.05 7.05 -5.06
N GLN A 107 13.11 7.85 -4.55
CA GLN A 107 12.13 7.37 -3.56
C GLN A 107 11.29 6.21 -4.10
N GLY A 108 10.89 6.28 -5.37
CA GLY A 108 10.18 5.19 -6.04
C GLY A 108 11.03 3.92 -6.19
N GLU A 109 12.31 4.07 -6.53
CA GLU A 109 13.24 2.94 -6.61
C GLU A 109 13.50 2.31 -5.24
N ILE A 110 13.71 3.12 -4.20
CA ILE A 110 13.87 2.63 -2.81
C ILE A 110 12.64 1.86 -2.38
N ALA A 111 11.44 2.42 -2.55
CA ALA A 111 10.20 1.74 -2.19
C ALA A 111 10.02 0.42 -2.96
N ALA A 112 10.41 0.36 -4.24
CA ALA A 112 10.39 -0.87 -5.01
C ALA A 112 11.36 -1.91 -4.43
N CYS A 113 12.58 -1.50 -4.05
CA CYS A 113 13.55 -2.37 -3.39
C CYS A 113 13.09 -2.85 -2.02
N GLU A 114 12.48 -1.98 -1.21
CA GLU A 114 11.95 -2.32 0.12
C GLU A 114 10.76 -3.26 0.04
N SER A 115 9.91 -3.11 -0.99
CA SER A 115 8.77 -4.01 -1.24
C SER A 115 9.17 -5.36 -1.84
N PHE A 116 10.43 -5.55 -2.22
CA PHE A 116 10.87 -6.82 -2.82
C PHE A 116 10.85 -7.92 -1.77
N GLU A 117 9.85 -8.79 -1.86
CA GLU A 117 9.79 -9.99 -1.05
C GLU A 117 10.98 -10.88 -1.40
N SER A 118 11.91 -11.05 -0.44
CA SER A 118 13.10 -11.87 -0.62
C SER A 118 12.68 -13.33 -0.76
N VAL A 119 12.36 -13.76 -1.99
CA VAL A 119 12.20 -15.18 -2.30
C VAL A 119 13.57 -15.82 -2.09
N PRO A 120 13.72 -16.76 -1.13
CA PRO A 120 14.96 -17.50 -1.01
C PRO A 120 15.22 -18.19 -2.33
N ALA A 121 16.39 -17.96 -2.92
CA ALA A 121 16.81 -18.61 -4.15
C ALA A 121 16.69 -20.13 -3.99
N ALA A 122 15.68 -20.70 -4.66
CA ALA A 122 15.51 -22.10 -5.04
C ALA A 122 15.96 -23.16 -4.02
N SER A 123 15.01 -23.66 -3.23
CA SER A 123 14.90 -25.12 -3.08
C SER A 123 13.77 -25.60 -3.99
N VAL A 124 14.13 -25.96 -5.22
CA VAL A 124 13.30 -26.80 -6.07
C VAL A 124 12.98 -28.07 -5.27
N PRO A 125 11.71 -28.38 -4.96
CA PRO A 125 11.37 -29.71 -4.50
C PRO A 125 11.67 -30.67 -5.66
N MET A 126 12.66 -31.53 -5.46
CA MET A 126 12.83 -32.73 -6.29
C MET A 126 11.47 -33.41 -6.46
N PRO A 127 11.06 -33.78 -7.68
CA PRO A 127 9.86 -34.58 -7.84
C PRO A 127 10.15 -35.94 -7.23
N ASP A 128 9.52 -36.24 -6.10
CA ASP A 128 9.39 -37.62 -5.61
C ASP A 128 8.56 -38.39 -6.63
N GLN A 129 9.26 -38.94 -7.63
CA GLN A 129 8.86 -40.16 -8.29
C GLN A 129 8.84 -41.25 -7.21
N ASP A 130 7.69 -41.47 -6.58
CA ASP A 130 7.20 -42.76 -6.06
C ASP A 130 5.90 -42.59 -5.25
N VAL A 131 4.91 -41.89 -5.83
CA VAL A 131 3.50 -42.07 -5.42
C VAL A 131 2.64 -42.18 -6.67
N LYS A 132 2.88 -43.24 -7.45
CA LYS A 132 1.81 -43.83 -8.25
C LYS A 132 1.30 -45.05 -7.51
N GLU A 133 -0.02 -45.22 -7.62
CA GLU A 133 -0.76 -46.42 -7.26
C GLU A 133 -1.28 -46.47 -5.81
N GLN A 134 -2.47 -45.89 -5.62
CA GLN A 134 -3.68 -46.58 -5.13
C GLN A 134 -4.59 -45.59 -4.39
N ALA A 135 -5.38 -44.83 -5.14
CA ALA A 135 -6.66 -44.29 -4.65
C ALA A 135 -7.55 -43.97 -5.85
N GLN A 136 -8.02 -45.02 -6.52
CA GLN A 136 -9.09 -44.94 -7.49
C GLN A 136 -10.24 -45.78 -6.95
N THR A 137 -11.14 -45.19 -6.17
CA THR A 137 -12.54 -45.64 -6.06
C THR A 137 -13.41 -44.49 -5.51
N GLN A 138 -14.17 -43.86 -6.44
CA GLN A 138 -15.59 -43.43 -6.40
C GLN A 138 -16.06 -42.63 -5.15
N VAL A 139 -16.77 -41.50 -5.18
CA VAL A 139 -17.96 -41.00 -5.92
C VAL A 139 -18.00 -39.49 -5.51
N GLU A 140 -18.31 -38.48 -6.31
CA GLU A 140 -19.62 -38.16 -6.89
C GLU A 140 -19.52 -36.92 -7.81
N ASP A 141 -20.44 -36.86 -8.76
CA ASP A 141 -20.58 -35.94 -9.88
C ASP A 141 -20.76 -34.46 -9.52
N ILE A 142 -20.03 -33.57 -10.23
CA ILE A 142 -20.52 -32.22 -10.59
C ILE A 142 -20.09 -31.91 -12.05
N PRO A 143 -20.97 -31.39 -12.93
CA PRO A 143 -20.75 -31.38 -14.37
C PRO A 143 -19.82 -30.26 -14.84
N VAL A 144 -18.97 -30.61 -15.81
CA VAL A 144 -18.19 -29.67 -16.63
C VAL A 144 -19.00 -29.24 -17.86
N VAL A 145 -19.07 -27.93 -18.13
CA VAL A 145 -19.11 -27.36 -19.49
C VAL A 145 -18.48 -25.95 -19.46
N PRO A 146 -18.02 -25.38 -20.60
CA PRO A 146 -16.59 -25.18 -20.82
C PRO A 146 -16.19 -23.71 -20.99
N ALA A 147 -14.88 -23.47 -20.95
CA ALA A 147 -14.27 -22.19 -21.27
C ALA A 147 -14.54 -21.76 -22.72
N SER A 148 -14.90 -20.50 -22.91
CA SER A 148 -14.78 -19.81 -24.20
C SER A 148 -14.67 -18.30 -24.01
N VAL A 149 -13.50 -17.78 -24.40
CA VAL A 149 -13.30 -16.55 -25.17
C VAL A 149 -13.37 -15.20 -24.45
N ALA A 150 -12.22 -14.51 -24.47
CA ALA A 150 -12.06 -13.08 -24.23
C ALA A 150 -12.91 -12.24 -25.23
N PRO A 151 -13.29 -10.99 -24.88
CA PRO A 151 -12.51 -9.90 -25.46
C PRO A 151 -12.36 -8.65 -24.58
N SER A 152 -11.31 -7.91 -24.93
CA SER A 152 -11.06 -6.48 -24.79
C SER A 152 -12.29 -5.59 -24.57
N THR A 153 -12.27 -4.70 -23.57
CA THR A 153 -12.91 -3.36 -23.70
C THR A 153 -12.31 -2.33 -22.73
N SER A 154 -11.73 -1.30 -23.33
CA SER A 154 -11.55 0.12 -22.92
C SER A 154 -11.78 0.57 -21.48
N ALA A 155 -10.78 1.29 -20.96
CA ALA A 155 -10.90 2.29 -19.91
C ALA A 155 -11.85 3.43 -20.32
N PRO A 156 -12.67 3.98 -19.40
CA PRO A 156 -13.38 5.22 -19.65
C PRO A 156 -12.47 6.42 -19.39
N VAL A 157 -12.31 7.20 -20.45
CA VAL A 157 -11.94 8.62 -20.44
C VAL A 157 -12.93 9.37 -19.54
N ASN A 158 -12.42 10.06 -18.51
CA ASN A 158 -13.20 11.07 -17.80
C ASN A 158 -12.69 12.44 -18.25
N GLN A 159 -13.38 13.02 -19.24
CA GLN A 159 -13.34 14.44 -19.53
C GLN A 159 -14.39 15.10 -18.64
N GLY A 160 -13.94 15.96 -17.74
CA GLY A 160 -14.79 16.80 -16.91
C GLY A 160 -14.09 18.13 -16.67
N HIS A 161 -14.68 19.17 -17.22
CA HIS A 161 -14.36 20.59 -17.13
C HIS A 161 -13.82 21.08 -15.78
N GLY A 162 -12.96 22.10 -15.87
CA GLY A 162 -12.35 22.76 -14.74
C GLY A 162 -13.27 23.68 -13.98
N GLU A 163 -12.85 23.96 -12.75
CA GLU A 163 -13.24 25.15 -12.01
C GLU A 163 -11.96 25.74 -11.41
N GLU A 164 -11.69 26.99 -11.79
CA GLU A 164 -10.77 27.89 -11.11
C GLU A 164 -11.23 28.02 -9.66
N TYR A 165 -10.35 27.71 -8.71
CA TYR A 165 -10.54 28.13 -7.33
C TYR A 165 -9.98 29.54 -7.19
N GLU A 166 -10.87 30.52 -7.07
CA GLU A 166 -10.53 31.84 -6.54
C GLU A 166 -10.07 31.69 -5.08
N ASP A 167 -8.94 32.33 -4.77
CA ASP A 167 -8.46 32.59 -3.42
C ASP A 167 -9.54 33.35 -2.64
N ILE A 168 -10.16 32.68 -1.68
CA ILE A 168 -10.96 33.35 -0.64
C ILE A 168 -10.17 33.31 0.65
N ASP A 169 -9.30 34.30 0.80
CA ASP A 169 -8.71 34.69 2.08
C ASP A 169 -9.83 35.33 2.93
N ASN A 170 -10.61 34.51 3.64
CA ASN A 170 -11.62 35.01 4.58
C ASN A 170 -11.35 34.51 6.00
N THR A 171 -10.38 35.19 6.62
CA THR A 171 -10.25 35.26 8.07
C THR A 171 -11.44 36.04 8.63
N MET A 172 -12.58 35.36 8.86
CA MET A 172 -13.66 35.89 9.68
C MET A 172 -13.81 35.03 10.92
N ALA A 173 -13.62 35.67 12.07
CA ALA A 173 -13.82 35.12 13.40
C ALA A 173 -15.21 34.48 13.51
N VAL A 174 -15.26 33.15 13.56
CA VAL A 174 -16.46 32.41 13.90
C VAL A 174 -16.49 32.29 15.42
N GLU A 175 -17.42 33.01 16.05
CA GLU A 175 -17.78 32.82 17.44
C GLU A 175 -18.04 31.32 17.70
N TYR A 176 -17.39 30.78 18.72
CA TYR A 176 -17.49 29.38 19.14
C TYR A 176 -18.96 28.94 19.26
N SER A 177 -19.43 28.19 18.26
CA SER A 177 -20.77 27.61 18.25
C SER A 177 -20.79 26.31 19.07
N PRO A 178 -21.85 26.01 19.84
CA PRO A 178 -21.98 24.74 20.55
C PRO A 178 -21.80 23.50 19.66
N ILE A 179 -22.03 23.66 18.35
CA ILE A 179 -21.85 22.62 17.34
C ILE A 179 -20.37 22.32 17.09
N THR A 180 -19.47 23.32 17.11
CA THR A 180 -18.03 23.07 16.92
C THR A 180 -17.43 22.32 18.10
N ALA A 181 -17.85 22.63 19.33
CA ALA A 181 -17.44 21.89 20.52
C ALA A 181 -17.94 20.43 20.52
N TYR A 182 -19.16 20.18 20.03
CA TYR A 182 -19.70 18.82 19.91
C TYR A 182 -18.99 18.00 18.82
N LEU A 183 -18.69 18.64 17.68
CA LEU A 183 -17.95 18.01 16.59
C LEU A 183 -16.47 17.77 16.94
N ASP A 184 -15.82 18.66 17.71
CA ASP A 184 -14.46 18.46 18.21
C ASP A 184 -14.38 17.32 19.25
N ASN A 185 -15.43 17.13 20.05
CA ASN A 185 -15.50 16.04 21.03
C ASN A 185 -15.74 14.68 20.35
N ILE A 186 -16.58 14.64 19.30
CA ILE A 186 -16.73 13.46 18.44
C ILE A 186 -15.41 13.18 17.70
N ARG A 187 -14.81 14.22 17.11
CA ARG A 187 -13.53 14.13 16.40
C ARG A 187 -12.43 13.59 17.32
N GLY A 188 -12.27 14.13 18.54
CA GLY A 188 -11.32 13.61 19.52
C GLY A 188 -11.61 12.18 20.02
N SER A 189 -12.88 11.77 20.07
CA SER A 189 -13.28 10.41 20.46
C SER A 189 -12.95 9.34 19.41
N TYR A 190 -12.81 9.72 18.14
CA TYR A 190 -12.52 8.79 17.03
C TYR A 190 -11.15 9.01 16.39
N ASP A 191 -10.53 10.17 16.53
CA ASP A 191 -9.22 10.46 15.94
C ASP A 191 -8.09 9.65 16.60
N TYR A 192 -8.14 9.43 17.93
CA TYR A 192 -7.16 8.60 18.62
C TYR A 192 -7.19 7.11 18.18
N PRO A 193 -8.36 6.44 18.15
CA PRO A 193 -8.42 5.05 17.70
C PRO A 193 -8.21 4.90 16.18
N VAL A 194 -8.57 5.89 15.35
CA VAL A 194 -8.35 5.83 13.90
C VAL A 194 -6.86 5.99 13.56
N ILE A 195 -6.12 6.86 14.26
CA ILE A 195 -4.67 7.01 14.07
C ILE A 195 -3.93 5.75 14.53
N GLU A 196 -4.32 5.15 15.65
CA GLU A 196 -3.69 3.94 16.19
C GLU A 196 -3.96 2.72 15.29
N LEU A 197 -5.20 2.55 14.82
CA LEU A 197 -5.55 1.53 13.83
C LEU A 197 -4.86 1.77 12.48
N ALA A 198 -4.70 3.03 12.06
CA ALA A 198 -3.95 3.34 10.84
C ALA A 198 -2.46 3.03 11.00
N GLN A 199 -1.88 3.29 12.17
CA GLN A 199 -0.49 2.91 12.49
C GLN A 199 -0.32 1.39 12.54
N GLU A 200 -1.24 0.67 13.17
CA GLU A 200 -1.24 -0.80 13.24
C GLU A 200 -1.42 -1.43 11.84
N LEU A 201 -2.29 -0.87 11.00
CA LEU A 201 -2.44 -1.28 9.60
C LEU A 201 -1.19 -0.98 8.76
N ILE A 202 -0.53 0.15 8.98
CA ILE A 202 0.74 0.50 8.33
C ILE A 202 1.85 -0.45 8.80
N GLU A 203 1.92 -0.79 10.08
CA GLU A 203 2.88 -1.75 10.62
C GLU A 203 2.64 -3.16 10.09
N ILE A 204 1.38 -3.61 10.00
CA ILE A 204 1.03 -4.90 9.40
C ILE A 204 1.38 -4.92 7.91
N GLN A 205 1.07 -3.84 7.18
CA GLN A 205 1.35 -3.72 5.75
C GLN A 205 2.85 -3.64 5.45
N ASN A 206 3.65 -3.14 6.40
CA ASN A 206 5.11 -3.07 6.31
C ASN A 206 5.81 -4.27 6.99
N SER A 207 5.07 -5.16 7.65
CA SER A 207 5.64 -6.35 8.28
C SER A 207 5.99 -7.39 7.22
N HIS A 208 7.25 -7.77 7.16
CA HIS A 208 7.68 -8.82 6.23
C HIS A 208 7.21 -10.19 6.71
N SER A 209 6.84 -11.07 5.78
CA SER A 209 6.33 -12.43 6.01
C SER A 209 7.17 -13.26 7.01
N TYR A 210 8.50 -13.06 7.04
CA TYR A 210 9.39 -13.77 7.98
C TYR A 210 9.19 -13.38 9.45
N GLN A 211 8.66 -12.19 9.75
CA GLN A 211 8.37 -11.75 11.13
C GLN A 211 7.11 -12.42 11.69
N GLN A 212 6.29 -13.05 10.83
CA GLN A 212 5.08 -13.78 11.22
C GLN A 212 5.35 -15.26 11.53
N LEU A 213 6.59 -15.74 11.33
CA LEU A 213 6.95 -17.13 11.63
C LEU A 213 7.04 -17.33 13.16
N PRO A 214 6.24 -18.23 13.77
CA PRO A 214 6.35 -18.52 15.19
C PRO A 214 7.65 -19.26 15.45
N LEU A 215 8.68 -18.50 15.81
CA LEU A 215 9.99 -18.95 16.23
C LEU A 215 10.06 -18.94 17.76
N ILE A 216 10.81 -19.88 18.33
CA ILE A 216 11.18 -19.84 19.75
C ILE A 216 11.83 -18.47 20.06
N PRO A 217 11.45 -17.79 21.15
CA PRO A 217 12.04 -16.52 21.55
C PRO A 217 13.57 -16.60 21.61
N ALA A 218 14.27 -15.51 21.26
CA ALA A 218 15.73 -15.50 21.19
C ALA A 218 16.39 -15.93 22.51
N GLU A 219 15.81 -15.54 23.66
CA GLU A 219 16.30 -15.88 24.99
C GLU A 219 16.25 -17.40 25.26
N GLU A 220 15.12 -18.03 24.92
CA GLU A 220 14.93 -19.48 25.08
C GLU A 220 15.84 -20.26 24.11
N PHE A 221 16.01 -19.77 22.88
CA PHE A 221 16.94 -20.36 21.93
C PHE A 221 18.39 -20.31 22.43
N LEU A 222 18.84 -19.17 22.95
CA LEU A 222 20.19 -19.01 23.50
C LEU A 222 20.41 -19.86 24.75
N ALA A 223 19.37 -20.12 25.55
CA ALA A 223 19.45 -21.05 26.68
C ALA A 223 19.70 -22.50 26.21
N LEU A 224 19.11 -22.90 25.07
CA LEU A 224 19.31 -24.22 24.47
C LEU A 224 20.63 -24.31 23.69
N LYS A 225 21.03 -23.21 23.05
CA LYS A 225 22.17 -23.10 22.14
C LYS A 225 23.04 -21.89 22.51
N PRO A 226 23.78 -21.95 23.64
CA PRO A 226 24.59 -20.83 24.10
C PRO A 226 25.77 -20.50 23.16
N GLU A 227 26.08 -21.39 22.21
CA GLU A 227 27.13 -21.21 21.20
C GLU A 227 26.87 -20.02 20.26
N TYR A 228 25.61 -19.60 20.06
CA TYR A 228 25.24 -18.46 19.20
C TYR A 228 25.13 -17.13 19.96
N ALA A 229 25.52 -17.06 21.24
CA ALA A 229 25.34 -15.86 22.07
C ALA A 229 26.18 -14.66 21.61
N THR A 230 27.24 -14.90 20.84
CA THR A 230 28.14 -13.86 20.30
C THR A 230 27.87 -13.52 18.84
N ASP A 231 26.94 -14.21 18.20
CA ASP A 231 26.71 -14.07 16.76
C ASP A 231 25.89 -12.82 16.44
N ASP A 232 26.01 -12.34 15.20
CA ASP A 232 25.20 -11.22 14.73
C ASP A 232 23.72 -11.63 14.62
N GLU A 233 22.82 -10.64 14.70
CA GLU A 233 21.37 -10.87 14.73
C GLU A 233 20.86 -11.67 13.52
N ASN A 234 21.43 -11.45 12.34
CA ASN A 234 21.04 -12.18 11.14
C ASN A 234 21.50 -13.65 11.20
N THR A 235 22.74 -13.90 11.62
CA THR A 235 23.25 -15.27 11.84
C THR A 235 22.45 -15.99 12.93
N LEU A 236 22.10 -15.30 14.02
CA LEU A 236 21.24 -15.83 15.07
C LEU A 236 19.84 -16.17 14.54
N MET A 237 19.25 -15.30 13.69
CA MET A 237 17.95 -15.54 13.06
C MET A 237 17.98 -16.78 12.16
N VAL A 238 19.01 -16.94 11.32
CA VAL A 238 19.19 -18.11 10.47
C VAL A 238 19.32 -19.39 11.30
N ALA A 239 20.14 -19.37 12.36
CA ALA A 239 20.30 -20.51 13.26
C ALA A 239 18.99 -20.89 13.97
N ARG A 240 18.20 -19.89 14.38
CA ARG A 240 16.86 -20.09 14.98
C ARG A 240 15.89 -20.74 13.99
N ILE A 241 15.87 -20.28 12.74
CA ILE A 241 15.02 -20.85 11.69
C ILE A 241 15.40 -22.31 11.42
N GLU A 242 16.69 -22.62 11.32
CA GLU A 242 17.14 -23.98 11.04
C GLU A 242 16.84 -24.94 12.20
N HIS A 243 16.97 -24.47 13.44
CA HIS A 243 16.55 -25.24 14.62
C HIS A 243 15.06 -25.59 14.56
N GLU A 244 14.19 -24.60 14.41
CA GLU A 244 12.74 -24.80 14.32
C GLU A 244 12.37 -25.75 13.18
N ARG A 245 13.01 -25.58 12.02
CA ARG A 245 12.83 -26.48 10.87
C ARG A 245 13.20 -27.92 11.23
N SER A 246 14.36 -28.13 11.85
CA SER A 246 14.81 -29.48 12.23
C SER A 246 13.87 -30.15 13.24
N GLU A 247 13.32 -29.39 14.18
CA GLU A 247 12.35 -29.90 15.15
C GLU A 247 11.03 -30.28 14.47
N ARG A 248 10.53 -29.45 13.56
CA ARG A 248 9.31 -29.74 12.77
C ARG A 248 9.49 -30.97 11.89
N GLU A 249 10.64 -31.13 11.23
CA GLU A 249 10.96 -32.33 10.44
C GLU A 249 10.97 -33.59 11.32
N ALA A 250 11.59 -33.53 12.51
CA ALA A 250 11.60 -34.65 13.44
C ALA A 250 10.19 -35.02 13.96
N LEU A 251 9.33 -34.03 14.21
CA LEU A 251 7.94 -34.25 14.61
C LEU A 251 7.11 -34.89 13.50
N GLU A 252 7.28 -34.46 12.24
CA GLU A 252 6.56 -35.04 11.11
C GLU A 252 7.01 -36.48 10.83
N GLN A 253 8.31 -36.79 10.98
CA GLN A 253 8.81 -38.17 10.91
C GLN A 253 8.12 -39.06 11.95
N LYS A 254 8.08 -38.61 13.22
CA LYS A 254 7.39 -39.33 14.29
C LYS A 254 5.90 -39.51 14.00
N ARG A 255 5.24 -38.48 13.45
CA ARG A 255 3.83 -38.55 13.05
C ARG A 255 3.63 -39.63 11.99
N MET A 256 4.47 -39.68 10.97
CA MET A 256 4.40 -40.69 9.90
C MET A 256 4.61 -42.12 10.43
N GLU A 257 5.58 -42.30 11.32
CA GLU A 257 5.81 -43.59 11.99
C GLU A 257 4.59 -44.04 12.80
N LEU A 258 4.00 -43.13 13.59
CA LEU A 258 2.81 -43.40 14.39
C LEU A 258 1.59 -43.71 13.51
N LEU A 259 1.42 -42.99 12.39
CA LEU A 259 0.37 -43.27 11.42
C LEU A 259 0.50 -44.66 10.81
N LYS A 260 1.72 -45.05 10.40
CA LYS A 260 2.00 -46.39 9.87
C LYS A 260 1.72 -47.47 10.92
N ARG A 261 2.13 -47.26 12.17
CA ARG A 261 1.85 -48.17 13.28
C ARG A 261 0.35 -48.29 13.56
N LYS A 262 -0.38 -47.16 13.53
CA LYS A 262 -1.84 -47.12 13.68
C LYS A 262 -2.52 -47.94 12.58
N GLN A 263 -2.16 -47.74 11.31
CA GLN A 263 -2.72 -48.49 10.19
C GLN A 263 -2.48 -50.01 10.33
N LYS A 264 -1.26 -50.40 10.73
CA LYS A 264 -0.93 -51.80 11.00
C LYS A 264 -1.81 -52.39 12.11
N LEU A 265 -1.98 -51.67 13.23
CA LEU A 265 -2.85 -52.12 14.31
C LEU A 265 -4.32 -52.21 13.91
N ILE A 266 -4.81 -51.31 13.04
CA ILE A 266 -6.18 -51.36 12.51
C ILE A 266 -6.35 -52.62 11.65
N ALA A 267 -5.40 -52.92 10.76
CA ALA A 267 -5.42 -54.12 9.93
C ALA A 267 -5.37 -55.41 10.77
N ASP A 268 -4.49 -55.46 11.78
CA ASP A 268 -4.38 -56.59 12.70
C ASP A 268 -5.67 -56.79 13.51
N ASN A 269 -6.29 -55.72 14.00
CA ASN A 269 -7.57 -55.81 14.70
C ASN A 269 -8.70 -56.28 13.79
N LYS A 270 -8.75 -55.79 12.53
CA LYS A 270 -9.74 -56.26 11.55
C LYS A 270 -9.57 -57.77 11.29
N ARG A 271 -8.34 -58.23 11.08
CA ARG A 271 -8.03 -59.65 10.89
C ARG A 271 -8.46 -60.49 12.09
N ARG A 272 -8.13 -60.08 13.32
CA ARG A 272 -8.55 -60.80 14.53
C ARG A 272 -10.07 -60.85 14.68
N LYS A 273 -10.77 -59.77 14.31
CA LYS A 273 -12.24 -59.73 14.31
C LYS A 273 -12.81 -60.74 13.30
N ASP A 274 -12.24 -60.81 12.10
CA ASP A 274 -12.67 -61.75 11.07
C ASP A 274 -12.39 -63.20 11.48
N ASP A 275 -11.21 -63.47 12.09
CA ASP A 275 -10.83 -64.78 12.63
C ASP A 275 -11.79 -65.22 13.75
N LEU A 276 -12.13 -64.32 14.68
CA LEU A 276 -13.13 -64.58 15.75
C LEU A 276 -14.50 -64.89 15.16
N SER A 277 -14.96 -64.11 14.17
CA SER A 277 -16.24 -64.36 13.50
C SER A 277 -16.27 -65.71 12.78
N ASN A 278 -15.13 -66.18 12.25
CA ASN A 278 -15.06 -67.51 11.65
C ASN A 278 -15.10 -68.62 12.71
N LEU A 279 -14.38 -68.45 13.82
CA LEU A 279 -14.42 -69.41 14.94
C LEU A 279 -15.83 -69.53 15.54
N ASP A 280 -16.56 -68.41 15.66
CA ASP A 280 -17.96 -68.41 16.10
C ASP A 280 -18.85 -69.25 15.18
N LYS A 281 -18.67 -69.15 13.85
CA LYS A 281 -19.40 -69.98 12.87
C LYS A 281 -19.03 -71.46 12.96
N GLU A 282 -17.77 -71.77 13.21
CA GLU A 282 -17.32 -73.16 13.41
C GLU A 282 -17.91 -73.75 14.69
N LEU A 283 -17.98 -72.96 15.76
CA LEU A 283 -18.61 -73.37 17.01
C LEU A 283 -20.11 -73.60 16.84
N GLU A 284 -20.81 -72.72 16.10
CA GLU A 284 -22.23 -72.89 15.78
C GLU A 284 -22.49 -74.21 15.04
N LYS A 285 -21.70 -74.50 14.00
CA LYS A 285 -21.76 -75.79 13.29
C LYS A 285 -21.47 -76.98 14.21
N PHE A 286 -20.49 -76.85 15.11
CA PHE A 286 -20.16 -77.91 16.06
C PHE A 286 -21.32 -78.18 17.03
N ILE A 287 -22.00 -77.13 17.49
CA ILE A 287 -23.20 -77.22 18.33
C ILE A 287 -24.34 -77.88 17.55
N ASP A 288 -24.58 -77.51 16.29
CA ASP A 288 -25.61 -78.11 15.44
C ASP A 288 -25.36 -79.61 15.20
N VAL A 289 -24.12 -79.98 14.89
CA VAL A 289 -23.74 -81.40 14.73
C VAL A 289 -23.90 -82.15 16.04
N SER A 290 -23.47 -81.56 17.16
CA SER A 290 -23.57 -82.19 18.48
C SER A 290 -25.04 -82.38 18.91
N THR A 291 -25.89 -81.37 18.71
CA THR A 291 -27.32 -81.45 19.00
C THR A 291 -28.02 -82.46 18.09
N TYR A 292 -27.62 -82.56 16.82
CA TYR A 292 -28.10 -83.61 15.91
C TYR A 292 -27.72 -85.02 16.39
N ILE A 293 -26.45 -85.25 16.75
CA ILE A 293 -25.98 -86.55 17.25
C ILE A 293 -26.68 -86.92 18.57
N ILE A 294 -26.77 -85.98 19.51
CA ILE A 294 -27.48 -86.17 20.78
C ILE A 294 -28.96 -86.47 20.53
N GLY A 295 -29.60 -85.72 19.65
CA GLY A 295 -30.99 -85.94 19.25
C GLY A 295 -31.20 -87.32 18.62
N PHE A 296 -30.30 -87.76 17.75
CA PHE A 296 -30.32 -89.09 17.17
C PHE A 296 -30.17 -90.18 18.25
N TYR A 297 -29.23 -90.02 19.19
CA TYR A 297 -29.03 -90.96 20.29
C TYR A 297 -30.27 -91.04 21.21
N ILE A 298 -30.88 -89.90 21.54
CA ILE A 298 -32.13 -89.85 22.32
C ILE A 298 -33.28 -90.52 21.55
N ALA A 299 -33.43 -90.26 20.24
CA ALA A 299 -34.42 -90.92 19.40
C ALA A 299 -34.22 -92.44 19.36
N LEU A 300 -32.96 -92.89 19.31
CA LEU A 300 -32.60 -94.31 19.31
C LEU A 300 -32.88 -94.98 20.67
N LEU A 301 -32.57 -94.30 21.78
CA LEU A 301 -32.90 -94.74 23.14
C LEU A 301 -34.41 -94.83 23.36
N THR A 302 -35.17 -93.80 22.94
CA THR A 302 -36.64 -93.79 23.05
C THR A 302 -37.29 -94.84 22.14
N TRP A 303 -36.74 -95.08 20.94
CA TRP A 303 -37.15 -96.17 20.06
C TRP A 303 -36.87 -97.57 20.65
N TRP A 304 -35.72 -97.73 21.31
CA TRP A 304 -35.36 -98.97 22.02
C TRP A 304 -36.27 -99.20 23.23
N ASP A 305 -36.63 -98.14 23.96
CA ASP A 305 -37.46 -98.22 25.16
C ASP A 305 -38.97 -98.37 24.88
N SER A 306 -39.38 -98.21 23.61
CA SER A 306 -40.79 -98.33 23.19
C SER A 306 -41.34 -99.76 23.41
N PRO A 307 -42.59 -99.91 23.91
CA PRO A 307 -43.15 -101.21 24.33
C PRO A 307 -43.13 -102.32 23.26
N GLN A 308 -43.30 -101.94 21.99
CA GLN A 308 -43.28 -102.87 20.85
C GLN A 308 -41.89 -103.46 20.56
N ASN A 309 -40.81 -102.71 20.84
CA ASN A 309 -39.43 -103.16 20.61
C ASN A 309 -38.80 -103.82 21.84
N ARG A 310 -39.16 -103.37 23.06
CA ARG A 310 -38.81 -104.09 24.30
C ARG A 310 -39.22 -105.57 24.21
N SER A 311 -40.41 -105.83 23.65
CA SER A 311 -40.95 -107.19 23.48
C SER A 311 -40.14 -108.07 22.51
N ARG A 312 -39.49 -107.49 21.48
CA ARG A 312 -38.67 -108.23 20.49
C ARG A 312 -37.32 -108.70 21.06
N SER A 313 -36.75 -107.97 22.01
CA SER A 313 -35.51 -108.36 22.70
C SER A 313 -35.68 -109.65 23.53
N TYR A 314 -36.85 -109.83 24.14
CA TYR A 314 -37.17 -111.05 24.89
C TYR A 314 -37.63 -112.23 24.01
N LEU A 315 -37.78 -112.04 22.69
CA LEU A 315 -38.31 -113.04 21.75
C LEU A 315 -37.25 -113.72 20.86
N THR A 316 -35.95 -113.43 21.05
CA THR A 316 -34.85 -114.15 20.36
C THR A 316 -34.07 -115.10 21.27
N LYS A 317 -34.65 -115.49 22.42
CA LYS A 317 -34.10 -116.52 23.32
C LYS A 317 -35.04 -117.71 23.61
N THR A 318 -36.00 -117.96 22.73
CA THR A 318 -36.78 -119.22 22.74
C THR A 318 -36.95 -119.74 21.30
N PHE A 319 -35.84 -120.18 20.71
CA PHE A 319 -35.86 -121.15 19.62
C PHE A 319 -34.77 -122.18 19.94
N ASP A 320 -35.17 -123.22 20.68
CA ASP A 320 -34.47 -124.50 20.71
C ASP A 320 -35.50 -125.60 21.00
N ILE A 321 -35.57 -126.54 20.04
CA ILE A 321 -35.77 -127.99 20.23
C ILE A 321 -37.17 -128.45 20.70
N GLN A 322 -38.04 -128.76 19.73
CA GLN A 322 -38.46 -130.13 19.38
C GLN A 322 -39.32 -130.16 18.12
#